data_AF-A0A9D5RPK7-F1
#
_entry.id   AF-A0A9D5RPK7-F1
#
_cell.length_a   1.000
_cell.length_b   1.000
_cell.length_c   1.000
_cell.angle_alpha   90.00
_cell.angle_beta   90.00
_cell.angle_gamma   90.00
#
_symmetry.space_group_name_H-M   'P 1'
#
loop_
_entity.id
_entity.type
_entity.pdbx_description
1 polymer ?
#
loop_
_entity_poly.entity_id
_entity_poly.type
_entity_poly.pdbx_seq_one_letter_code
_entity_poly.pdbx_strand_id
1 'polypeptide(L)'
;MYDFKISYLGDDHISDVHHIGIDYNGNYYGIIFGKYANGGFCCLPGWGVGCELSDFDDVFWNSESLSKVINDEALANTIVTAIKVYSESNQ
;
A
#
# COMPACT_ATOMS: atom_id res chain seq x y z
N MET A 1 -1.41 -0.81 34.54
CA MET A 1 -1.09 0.52 33.95
C MET A 1 -0.29 0.22 32.70
N TYR A 2 -0.73 0.70 31.53
CA TYR A 2 0.04 0.57 30.29
C TYR A 2 1.27 1.48 30.34
N ASP A 3 2.38 1.07 29.76
CA ASP A 3 3.65 1.81 29.72
C ASP A 3 3.77 2.75 28.51
N PHE A 4 2.72 2.87 27.70
CA PHE A 4 2.67 3.72 26.51
C PHE A 4 1.69 4.89 26.65
N LYS A 5 1.93 5.95 25.88
CA LYS A 5 1.03 7.10 25.68
C LYS A 5 0.81 7.30 24.18
N ILE A 6 -0.44 7.51 23.78
CA ILE A 6 -0.76 8.03 22.44
C ILE A 6 -0.32 9.50 22.40
N SER A 7 0.75 9.79 21.66
CA SER A 7 1.34 11.14 21.56
C SER A 7 0.85 11.94 20.36
N TYR A 8 0.24 11.29 19.37
CA TYR A 8 -0.19 11.89 18.12
C TYR A 8 -1.45 11.19 17.60
N LEU A 9 -2.39 11.97 17.06
CA LEU A 9 -3.57 11.52 16.32
C LEU A 9 -3.52 12.24 14.98
N GLY A 10 -3.44 11.49 13.89
CA GLY A 10 -3.28 12.01 12.52
C GLY A 10 -4.40 11.58 11.60
N ASP A 11 -5.57 11.27 12.15
CA ASP A 11 -6.71 10.73 11.40
C ASP A 11 -7.19 11.69 10.31
N ASP A 12 -6.99 12.99 10.51
CA ASP A 12 -7.27 14.07 9.55
C ASP A 12 -6.29 14.13 8.38
N HIS A 13 -5.14 13.45 8.47
CA HIS A 13 -4.15 13.34 7.40
C HIS A 13 -4.33 12.05 6.59
N ILE A 14 -5.26 11.17 6.96
CA ILE A 14 -5.57 9.95 6.20
C ILE A 14 -6.56 10.30 5.10
N SER A 15 -6.19 10.05 3.86
CA SER A 15 -7.01 10.34 2.69
C SER A 15 -6.82 9.29 1.60
N ASP A 16 -7.62 9.36 0.53
CA ASP A 16 -7.50 8.51 -0.66
C ASP A 16 -7.41 7.01 -0.30
N VAL A 17 -8.21 6.57 0.67
CA VAL A 17 -8.19 5.17 1.13
C VAL A 17 -9.06 4.33 0.21
N HIS A 18 -8.45 3.33 -0.40
CA HIS A 18 -9.07 2.45 -1.38
C HIS A 18 -8.82 0.99 -1.05
N HIS A 19 -9.72 0.14 -1.52
CA HIS A 19 -9.59 -1.31 -1.49
C HIS A 19 -9.84 -1.84 -2.89
N ILE A 20 -8.82 -2.45 -3.49
CA ILE A 20 -8.87 -3.08 -4.81
C ILE A 20 -8.51 -4.55 -4.71
N GLY A 21 -8.98 -5.34 -5.68
CA GLY A 21 -8.59 -6.74 -5.83
C GLY A 21 -7.93 -6.96 -7.18
N ILE A 22 -6.85 -7.75 -7.21
CA ILE A 22 -6.24 -8.20 -8.45
C ILE A 22 -6.09 -9.73 -8.46
N ASP A 23 -6.30 -10.32 -9.64
CA ASP A 23 -6.01 -11.72 -9.90
C ASP A 23 -4.68 -11.82 -10.66
N TYR A 24 -3.70 -12.52 -10.09
CA TYR A 24 -2.37 -12.66 -10.69
C TYR A 24 -1.76 -14.03 -10.34
N ASN A 25 -1.20 -14.71 -11.34
CA ASN A 25 -0.59 -16.04 -11.22
C ASN A 25 -1.46 -17.08 -10.47
N GLY A 26 -2.78 -17.03 -10.67
CA GLY A 26 -3.73 -17.96 -10.05
C GLY A 26 -4.10 -17.65 -8.59
N ASN A 27 -3.64 -16.51 -8.06
CA ASN A 27 -3.95 -16.05 -6.72
C ASN A 27 -4.73 -14.73 -6.76
N TYR A 28 -5.55 -14.50 -5.73
CA TYR A 28 -6.23 -13.23 -5.49
C TYR A 28 -5.48 -12.40 -4.44
N TYR A 29 -5.27 -11.12 -4.73
CA TYR A 29 -4.63 -10.17 -3.82
C TYR A 29 -5.58 -8.99 -3.56
N GLY A 30 -6.12 -8.95 -2.35
CA GLY A 30 -6.86 -7.78 -1.84
C GLY A 30 -5.88 -6.76 -1.27
N ILE A 31 -5.85 -5.57 -1.87
CA ILE A 31 -4.90 -4.50 -1.60
C ILE A 31 -5.67 -3.31 -1.03
N ILE A 32 -5.36 -2.93 0.20
CA ILE A 32 -5.85 -1.70 0.83
C ILE A 32 -4.69 -0.70 0.80
N PHE A 33 -4.92 0.47 0.24
CA PHE A 33 -3.90 1.51 0.17
C PHE A 33 -4.53 2.88 0.38
N GLY A 34 -3.69 3.87 0.70
CA GLY A 34 -4.13 5.24 0.87
C GLY A 34 -2.98 6.17 1.19
N LYS A 35 -3.29 7.44 1.43
CA LYS A 35 -2.32 8.45 1.84
C LYS A 35 -2.41 8.73 3.33
N TYR A 36 -1.28 9.10 3.91
CA TYR A 36 -1.16 9.61 5.26
C TYR A 36 -0.10 10.74 5.28
N ALA A 37 0.15 11.33 6.45
CA ALA A 37 0.91 12.57 6.63
C ALA A 37 2.21 12.73 5.80
N ASN A 38 2.95 11.65 5.50
CA ASN A 38 4.24 11.70 4.81
C ASN A 38 4.36 10.79 3.58
N GLY A 39 3.24 10.41 2.96
CA GLY A 39 3.25 9.55 1.77
C GLY A 39 2.04 8.64 1.70
N GLY A 40 2.22 7.44 1.18
CA GLY A 40 1.18 6.42 1.09
C GLY A 40 1.46 5.18 1.93
N PHE A 41 0.47 4.33 2.05
CA PHE A 41 0.61 2.99 2.62
C PHE A 41 -0.04 1.97 1.69
N CYS A 42 0.45 0.74 1.73
CA CYS A 42 -0.31 -0.40 1.22
C CYS A 42 -0.30 -1.54 2.24
N CYS A 43 -1.37 -2.32 2.22
CA CYS A 43 -1.55 -3.50 3.03
C CYS A 43 -2.28 -4.56 2.21
N LEU A 44 -1.81 -5.80 2.29
CA LEU A 44 -2.47 -6.99 1.80
C LEU A 44 -2.80 -7.88 3.01
N PRO A 45 -3.94 -7.64 3.69
CA PRO A 45 -4.24 -8.30 4.96
C PRO A 45 -4.26 -9.83 4.87
N GLY A 46 -4.77 -10.38 3.76
CA GLY A 46 -4.82 -11.83 3.51
C GLY A 46 -3.45 -12.49 3.37
N TRP A 47 -2.40 -11.69 3.14
CA TRP A 47 -1.03 -12.13 2.97
C TRP A 47 -0.12 -11.72 4.13
N GLY A 48 -0.65 -10.97 5.12
CA GLY A 48 0.13 -10.47 6.26
C GLY A 48 1.23 -9.49 5.86
N VAL A 49 1.05 -8.78 4.74
CA VAL A 49 2.04 -7.87 4.16
C VAL A 49 1.55 -6.43 4.23
N GLY A 50 2.46 -5.50 4.52
CA GLY A 50 2.22 -4.07 4.36
C GLY A 50 3.53 -3.28 4.32
N CYS A 51 3.52 -2.14 3.66
CA CYS A 51 4.68 -1.26 3.55
C CYS A 51 4.26 0.20 3.34
N GLU A 52 5.24 1.10 3.49
CA GLU A 52 5.11 2.48 3.06
C GLU A 52 5.15 2.57 1.54
N LEU A 53 4.46 3.58 1.02
CA LEU A 53 4.52 4.05 -0.36
C LEU A 53 4.99 5.51 -0.37
N SER A 54 5.66 5.91 -1.44
CA SER A 54 5.84 7.30 -1.85
C SER A 54 4.52 7.81 -2.46
N ASP A 55 4.58 8.68 -3.46
CA ASP A 55 3.43 8.95 -4.32
C ASP A 55 3.04 7.69 -5.14
N PHE A 56 1.75 7.55 -5.46
CA PHE A 56 1.23 6.34 -6.12
C PHE A 56 1.77 6.13 -7.54
N ASP A 57 2.35 7.15 -8.17
CA ASP A 57 2.96 7.11 -9.50
C ASP A 57 4.45 6.71 -9.49
N ASP A 58 5.12 6.74 -8.32
CA ASP A 58 6.51 6.30 -8.12
C ASP A 58 6.61 4.77 -8.02
N VAL A 59 6.48 4.12 -9.17
CA VAL A 59 6.50 2.65 -9.27
C VAL A 59 7.84 2.07 -8.80
N PHE A 60 8.95 2.76 -9.04
CA PHE A 60 10.28 2.26 -8.70
C PHE A 60 10.45 2.17 -7.19
N TRP A 61 10.23 3.26 -6.45
CA TRP A 61 10.37 3.26 -5.00
C TRP A 61 9.36 2.34 -4.32
N ASN A 62 8.10 2.38 -4.79
CA ASN A 62 7.02 1.59 -4.22
C ASN A 62 7.23 0.08 -4.40
N SER A 63 7.73 -0.35 -5.56
CA SER A 63 8.04 -1.77 -5.81
C SER A 63 9.24 -2.24 -4.99
N GLU A 64 10.27 -1.42 -4.80
CA GLU A 64 11.38 -1.71 -3.88
C GLU A 64 10.91 -1.82 -2.42
N SER A 65 9.99 -0.95 -1.99
CA SER A 65 9.41 -0.99 -0.63
C SER A 65 8.62 -2.29 -0.41
N LEU A 66 7.72 -2.63 -1.34
CA LEU A 66 6.86 -3.81 -1.24
C LEU A 66 7.63 -5.13 -1.43
N SER A 67 8.62 -5.18 -2.34
CA SER A 67 9.42 -6.39 -2.58
C SER A 67 10.20 -6.83 -1.33
N LYS A 68 10.64 -5.89 -0.48
CA LYS A 68 11.33 -6.20 0.79
C LYS A 68 10.46 -6.97 1.78
N VAL A 69 9.14 -6.76 1.74
CA VAL A 69 8.21 -7.40 2.69
C VAL A 69 7.48 -8.61 2.12
N ILE A 70 7.23 -8.65 0.80
CA ILE A 70 6.58 -9.79 0.14
C ILE A 70 7.58 -10.83 -0.40
N ASN A 71 8.86 -10.45 -0.51
CA ASN A 71 9.95 -11.29 -1.03
C ASN A 71 9.67 -11.86 -2.45
N ASP A 72 8.98 -11.07 -3.27
CA ASP A 72 8.67 -11.36 -4.68
C ASP A 72 8.62 -10.04 -5.46
N GLU A 73 9.66 -9.80 -6.28
CA GLU A 73 9.82 -8.56 -7.04
C GLU A 73 8.78 -8.42 -8.17
N ALA A 74 8.41 -9.52 -8.82
CA ALA A 74 7.44 -9.50 -9.92
C ALA A 74 6.03 -9.20 -9.39
N LEU A 75 5.66 -9.83 -8.27
CA LEU A 75 4.41 -9.56 -7.59
C LEU A 75 4.37 -8.12 -7.04
N ALA A 76 5.45 -7.63 -6.44
CA ALA A 76 5.54 -6.26 -5.95
C ALA A 76 5.32 -5.23 -7.07
N ASN A 77 6.01 -5.38 -8.20
CA ASN A 77 5.81 -4.55 -9.39
C ASN A 77 4.37 -4.60 -9.91
N THR A 78 3.76 -5.79 -9.91
CA THR A 78 2.37 -5.98 -10.37
C THR A 78 1.37 -5.23 -9.48
N ILE A 79 1.49 -5.38 -8.16
CA ILE A 79 0.61 -4.70 -7.17
C ILE A 79 0.75 -3.19 -7.27
N VAL A 80 1.98 -2.68 -7.31
CA VAL A 80 2.24 -1.24 -7.37
C VAL A 80 1.76 -0.63 -8.69
N THR A 81 1.92 -1.35 -9.80
CA THR A 81 1.37 -0.93 -11.09
C THR A 81 -0.16 -0.86 -11.03
N ALA A 82 -0.82 -1.81 -10.37
CA ALA A 82 -2.27 -1.79 -10.19
C ALA A 82 -2.74 -0.59 -9.35
N ILE A 83 -2.02 -0.24 -8.28
CA ILE A 83 -2.28 0.96 -7.47
C ILE A 83 -2.18 2.22 -8.34
N LYS A 84 -1.10 2.36 -9.13
CA LYS A 84 -0.90 3.48 -10.05
C LYS A 84 -2.06 3.60 -11.04
N VAL A 85 -2.38 2.52 -11.76
CA VAL A 85 -3.45 2.51 -12.77
C VAL A 85 -4.80 2.89 -12.16
N TYR A 86 -5.11 2.38 -10.97
CA TYR A 86 -6.33 2.77 -10.26
C TYR A 86 -6.33 4.27 -9.94
N SER A 87 -5.22 4.79 -9.40
CA SER A 87 -5.09 6.19 -9.01
C SER A 87 -5.24 7.15 -10.20
N GLU A 88 -4.71 6.80 -11.38
CA GLU A 88 -4.85 7.60 -12.60
C GLU A 88 -6.27 7.55 -13.19
N SER A 89 -6.98 6.43 -12.99
CA SER A 89 -8.32 6.22 -13.57
C SER A 89 -9.46 6.81 -12.74
N ASN A 90 -9.20 7.15 -11.47
CA ASN A 90 -10.22 7.60 -10.50
C ASN A 90 -9.87 8.98 -9.90
N GLN A 91 -9.06 9.77 -10.60
CA GLN A 91 -8.83 11.20 -10.33
C GLN A 91 -9.90 12.08 -10.97
#